data_AF-A0A936XL75-F1
#
_entry.id   AF-A0A936XL75-F1
#
_cell.length_a   1.000
_cell.length_b   1.000
_cell.length_c   1.000
_cell.angle_alpha   90.00
_cell.angle_beta   90.00
_cell.angle_gamma   90.00
#
_symmetry.space_group_name_H-M   'P 1'
#
loop_
_entity.id
_entity.type
_entity.pdbx_description
1 polymer ?
#
loop_
_entity_poly.entity_id
_entity_poly.type
_entity_poly.pdbx_seq_one_letter_code
_entity_poly.pdbx_strand_id
1 'polypeptide(L)'
;MKKNYSALLAFLLCSGIFAQKPTRRLDRTIPVTTLQIQNSAVVLYDGAGFTGNSKSLGAGQVRLNDFNDVASSIKLSPGYCAVIYEHADNAGGYGIWVDFLEDCADLSAYHFNDKTSFINVFSTQKPGYIFVRNSMKDGQFVAGHWERERANPALNPSPGTVPVTGPYLPGREVVATSLQVNGPVTTIATLGTLTNEDKMLWEKATNDQSGIIGNDYRGIEELGSACFERASNNLLIPDNINFWYLQKQANDHRSVVFFKRTLAGTVRETHQSNISGTYQDYDINVDIIPDEHYKYLLTDAHPREYTSIMSAEYNGTRIVPFLEDAGQHDCDDPNSQASFEALEAEIAPEYWPQGDHKYGRSKLTDLCLIQTGGKMCVYGPWIYDKGHCCHPEIHPAEQLWWSNKTGNGIRYNCNVICDASRRFLWRNQMDDGTKLKPWGEPPIKGIFAIALDIPPGRPEVALNDITRQYEVANIEDYNVMDYGNTDQTYSLEYAGKKLITFIPHNNAFQVSFEHIGTDPATGNIRGFLVIETSVGKTIQTATERMVPSGQGFQKVTIPPNTDPSKVPQQYEKLFYQKQDGRYMFTVTMTPVSNRPGNVIQ
;
A
#
# COMPACT_ATOMS: atom_id res chain seq x y z
N MET A 1 67.56 9.19 -18.84
CA MET A 1 67.03 10.40 -19.51
C MET A 1 65.83 10.87 -18.69
N LYS A 2 65.96 11.96 -17.90
CA LYS A 2 65.35 13.30 -18.11
C LYS A 2 63.80 13.24 -18.15
N LYS A 3 62.99 13.89 -17.30
CA LYS A 3 63.15 15.13 -16.50
C LYS A 3 62.18 15.18 -15.29
N ASN A 4 62.62 15.88 -14.25
CA ASN A 4 61.88 16.40 -13.08
C ASN A 4 60.91 17.55 -13.46
N TYR A 5 59.96 17.90 -12.59
CA TYR A 5 59.86 19.24 -11.98
C TYR A 5 58.99 19.24 -10.70
N SER A 6 59.58 19.72 -9.62
CA SER A 6 58.95 20.21 -8.39
C SER A 6 58.82 21.74 -8.48
N ALA A 7 57.83 22.36 -7.83
CA ALA A 7 58.01 23.68 -7.20
C ALA A 7 56.84 24.08 -6.28
N LEU A 8 57.23 24.45 -5.07
CA LEU A 8 56.51 25.11 -3.98
C LEU A 8 56.65 26.63 -4.16
N LEU A 9 55.64 27.45 -3.83
CA LEU A 9 55.89 28.81 -3.30
C LEU A 9 54.65 29.48 -2.67
N ALA A 10 54.86 30.06 -1.49
CA ALA A 10 54.02 31.07 -0.84
C ALA A 10 54.75 32.43 -0.90
N PHE A 11 54.03 33.57 -0.90
CA PHE A 11 54.26 34.78 -0.05
C PHE A 11 53.37 35.99 -0.46
N LEU A 12 52.65 36.51 0.56
CA LEU A 12 52.32 37.89 0.98
C LEU A 12 51.89 39.10 0.07
N LEU A 13 50.82 39.74 0.59
CA LEU A 13 50.52 41.19 0.83
C LEU A 13 50.33 42.19 -0.33
N CYS A 14 49.16 42.85 -0.34
CA CYS A 14 49.06 44.30 -0.06
C CYS A 14 47.63 44.80 0.22
N SER A 15 47.62 45.96 0.90
CA SER A 15 46.60 46.72 1.64
C SER A 15 45.41 47.33 0.86
N GLY A 16 44.30 47.53 1.57
CA GLY A 16 43.24 48.52 1.25
C GLY A 16 42.52 49.02 2.51
N ILE A 17 42.72 50.29 2.84
CA ILE A 17 42.11 51.04 3.95
C ILE A 17 40.80 51.67 3.45
N PHE A 18 39.68 51.60 4.20
CA PHE A 18 38.69 52.70 4.27
C PHE A 18 37.78 52.61 5.52
N ALA A 19 37.77 53.72 6.27
CA ALA A 19 36.69 54.32 7.06
C ALA A 19 35.98 53.52 8.18
N GLN A 20 36.38 53.79 9.43
CA GLN A 20 35.55 53.55 10.62
C GLN A 20 34.46 54.63 10.75
N LYS A 21 33.19 54.21 10.79
CA LYS A 21 32.09 54.96 11.42
C LYS A 21 31.91 54.44 12.86
N PRO A 22 31.58 55.29 13.84
CA PRO A 22 31.36 54.85 15.21
C PRO A 22 30.04 54.06 15.30
N THR A 23 30.15 52.75 15.51
CA THR A 23 29.03 51.88 15.87
C THR A 23 28.70 52.06 17.34
N ARG A 24 27.50 52.58 17.59
CA ARG A 24 26.84 52.67 18.89
C ARG A 24 26.77 51.27 19.51
N ARG A 25 27.38 51.06 20.69
CA ARG A 25 27.16 49.85 21.50
C ARG A 25 25.67 49.81 21.89
N LEU A 26 24.94 48.87 21.30
CA LEU A 26 23.68 48.38 21.84
C LEU A 26 24.04 47.23 22.78
N ASP A 27 23.94 47.47 24.10
CA ASP A 27 23.90 46.39 25.08
C ASP A 27 22.63 45.57 24.83
N ARG A 28 22.79 44.52 24.02
CA ARG A 28 21.75 43.53 23.78
C ARG A 28 21.94 42.45 24.84
N THR A 29 21.25 42.58 25.96
CA THR A 29 21.04 41.48 26.91
C THR A 29 20.29 40.38 26.16
N ILE A 30 21.02 39.37 25.71
CA ILE A 30 20.44 38.12 25.20
C ILE A 30 19.82 37.42 26.42
N PRO A 31 18.50 37.17 26.45
CA PRO A 31 17.94 36.33 27.49
C PRO A 31 18.55 34.95 27.36
N VAL A 32 19.36 34.56 28.35
CA VAL A 32 19.78 33.17 28.52
C VAL A 32 18.50 32.38 28.74
N THR A 33 18.04 31.72 27.68
CA THR A 33 16.95 30.77 27.77
C THR A 33 17.58 29.54 28.40
N THR A 34 17.48 29.43 29.72
CA THR A 34 17.87 28.23 30.45
C THR A 34 17.08 27.08 29.85
N LEU A 35 17.76 26.19 29.13
CA LEU A 35 17.20 24.96 28.60
C LEU A 35 16.75 24.14 29.81
N GLN A 36 15.47 24.25 30.16
CA GLN A 36 14.87 23.39 31.17
C GLN A 36 14.90 21.98 30.58
N ILE A 37 15.90 21.20 30.98
CA ILE A 37 15.88 19.76 30.81
C ILE A 37 14.62 19.29 31.55
N GLN A 38 13.55 19.03 30.81
CA GLN A 38 12.39 18.37 31.39
C GLN A 38 12.84 16.97 31.77
N ASN A 39 13.01 16.73 33.07
CA ASN A 39 13.32 15.41 33.58
C ASN A 39 12.24 14.44 33.09
N SER A 40 12.65 13.47 32.28
CA SER A 40 11.76 12.41 31.80
C SER A 40 11.23 11.63 33.00
N ALA A 41 9.91 11.51 33.09
CA ALA A 41 9.26 10.74 34.14
C ALA A 41 9.41 9.23 33.89
N VAL A 42 9.43 8.81 32.62
CA VAL A 42 9.51 7.42 32.18
C VAL A 42 10.43 7.29 30.97
N VAL A 43 11.12 6.16 30.84
CA VAL A 43 11.86 5.75 29.62
C VAL A 43 11.47 4.33 29.23
N LEU A 44 10.97 4.15 28.01
CA LEU A 44 10.72 2.84 27.40
C LEU A 44 11.93 2.39 26.58
N TYR A 45 12.18 1.08 26.50
CA TYR A 45 13.26 0.46 25.73
C TYR A 45 12.70 -0.68 24.87
N ASP A 46 13.21 -0.83 23.64
CA ASP A 46 12.80 -1.90 22.71
C ASP A 46 13.53 -3.23 22.94
N GLY A 47 14.52 -3.23 23.83
CA GLY A 47 15.18 -4.43 24.33
C GLY A 47 14.92 -4.64 25.82
N ALA A 48 14.88 -5.91 26.25
CA ALA A 48 14.94 -6.26 27.66
C ALA A 48 16.27 -5.80 28.28
N GLY A 49 16.32 -5.71 29.61
CA GLY A 49 17.48 -5.25 30.36
C GLY A 49 17.83 -3.78 30.13
N PHE A 50 16.86 -2.96 29.67
CA PHE A 50 17.04 -1.55 29.35
C PHE A 50 18.04 -1.31 28.21
N THR A 51 17.97 -2.14 27.17
CA THR A 51 18.86 -2.11 26.00
C THR A 51 18.13 -1.65 24.74
N GLY A 52 18.88 -1.38 23.67
CA GLY A 52 18.33 -0.99 22.37
C GLY A 52 17.88 0.47 22.27
N ASN A 53 16.95 0.76 21.37
CA ASN A 53 16.39 2.10 21.22
C ASN A 53 15.52 2.45 22.41
N SER A 54 15.36 3.74 22.69
CA SER A 54 14.58 4.19 23.84
C SER A 54 13.73 5.41 23.55
N LYS A 55 12.65 5.57 24.34
CA LYS A 55 11.74 6.70 24.26
C LYS A 55 11.46 7.29 25.64
N SER A 56 11.85 8.55 25.83
CA SER A 56 11.66 9.31 27.07
C SER A 56 10.33 10.07 27.05
N LEU A 57 9.56 9.96 28.14
CA LEU A 57 8.22 10.53 28.26
C LEU A 57 8.09 11.33 29.56
N GLY A 58 7.35 12.45 29.49
CA GLY A 58 6.92 13.23 30.67
C GLY A 58 5.63 12.68 31.28
N ALA A 59 5.10 13.40 32.28
CA ALA A 59 3.75 13.14 32.78
C ALA A 59 2.69 13.45 31.72
N GLY A 60 1.63 12.64 31.64
CA GLY A 60 0.54 12.77 30.68
C GLY A 60 0.14 11.45 30.06
N GLN A 61 -0.79 11.53 29.11
CA GLN A 61 -1.28 10.40 28.32
C GLN A 61 -0.67 10.45 26.93
N VAL A 62 -0.08 9.35 26.48
CA VAL A 62 0.67 9.28 25.21
C VAL A 62 0.31 8.00 24.47
N ARG A 63 -0.17 8.16 23.22
CA ARG A 63 -0.21 7.06 22.23
C ARG A 63 1.19 6.90 21.63
N LEU A 64 1.70 5.68 21.58
CA LEU A 64 3.01 5.38 21.03
C LEU A 64 2.85 5.09 19.54
N ASN A 65 3.28 6.01 18.67
CA ASN A 65 3.19 5.80 17.21
C ASN A 65 4.48 5.16 16.67
N ASP A 66 5.61 5.82 16.87
CA ASP A 66 6.98 5.41 16.52
C ASP A 66 7.63 4.45 17.53
N PHE A 67 6.88 4.02 18.53
CA PHE A 67 7.31 3.06 19.56
C PHE A 67 6.17 2.10 19.93
N ASN A 68 5.27 1.85 18.98
CA ASN A 68 4.13 0.97 19.11
C ASN A 68 4.58 -0.50 19.10
N ASP A 69 4.11 -1.31 20.05
CA ASP A 69 4.32 -2.77 20.03
C ASP A 69 5.79 -3.21 19.94
N VAL A 70 6.70 -2.40 20.50
CA VAL A 70 8.14 -2.71 20.54
C VAL A 70 8.74 -2.63 21.93
N ALA A 71 8.06 -2.03 22.91
CA ALA A 71 8.64 -1.89 24.24
C ALA A 71 8.78 -3.25 24.93
N SER A 72 10.00 -3.55 25.41
CA SER A 72 10.35 -4.78 26.14
C SER A 72 10.87 -4.50 27.56
N SER A 73 11.23 -3.25 27.90
CA SER A 73 11.53 -2.84 29.28
C SER A 73 11.21 -1.36 29.56
N ILE A 74 11.07 -0.98 30.83
CA ILE A 74 10.64 0.36 31.26
C ILE A 74 11.41 0.82 32.51
N LYS A 75 11.86 2.07 32.52
CA LYS A 75 12.41 2.77 33.70
C LYS A 75 11.51 3.91 34.16
N LEU A 76 11.39 4.09 35.47
CA LEU A 76 10.59 5.16 36.08
C LEU A 76 11.44 6.05 36.99
N SER A 77 11.24 7.36 36.87
CA SER A 77 11.74 8.31 37.86
C SER A 77 11.00 8.11 39.19
N PRO A 78 11.70 8.19 40.35
CA PRO A 78 11.06 8.07 41.66
C PRO A 78 9.88 9.04 41.83
N GLY A 79 8.76 8.55 42.36
CA GLY A 79 7.55 9.34 42.58
C GLY A 79 6.58 9.41 41.39
N TYR A 80 6.81 8.61 40.35
CA TYR A 80 5.91 8.46 39.20
C TYR A 80 5.34 7.04 39.09
N CYS A 81 4.15 6.95 38.50
CA CYS A 81 3.52 5.73 38.06
C CYS A 81 3.36 5.79 36.54
N ALA A 82 3.58 4.65 35.89
CA ALA A 82 3.29 4.44 34.48
C ALA A 82 2.26 3.33 34.34
N VAL A 83 1.12 3.61 33.73
CA VAL A 83 0.13 2.61 33.35
C VAL A 83 0.24 2.39 31.84
N ILE A 84 0.63 1.18 31.43
CA ILE A 84 0.76 0.80 30.02
C ILE A 84 -0.41 -0.08 29.57
N TYR A 85 -0.81 0.05 28.31
CA TYR A 85 -1.95 -0.65 27.71
C TYR A 85 -1.54 -1.34 26.40
N GLU A 86 -2.12 -2.51 26.17
CA GLU A 86 -1.85 -3.37 25.02
C GLU A 86 -2.27 -2.71 23.70
N HIS A 87 -3.34 -1.91 23.75
CA HIS A 87 -3.87 -1.23 22.59
C HIS A 87 -4.19 0.23 22.89
N ALA A 88 -4.32 1.04 21.84
CA ALA A 88 -4.64 2.45 21.93
C ALA A 88 -5.74 2.82 20.94
N ASP A 89 -6.77 3.52 21.42
CA ASP A 89 -7.76 4.19 20.58
C ASP A 89 -7.70 5.72 20.78
N ASN A 90 -8.61 6.46 20.14
CA ASN A 90 -8.67 7.93 20.27
C ASN A 90 -9.10 8.40 21.67
N ALA A 91 -9.57 7.49 22.51
CA ALA A 91 -10.11 7.77 23.83
C ALA A 91 -9.20 7.26 24.97
N GLY A 92 -8.17 6.48 24.65
CA GLY A 92 -7.10 6.09 25.56
C GLY A 92 -6.58 4.67 25.31
N GLY A 93 -5.93 4.10 26.31
CA GLY A 93 -5.49 2.70 26.29
C GLY A 93 -6.63 1.72 26.59
N TYR A 94 -6.60 0.54 25.94
CA TYR A 94 -7.50 -0.59 26.19
C TYR A 94 -6.73 -1.92 26.08
N GLY A 95 -7.42 -3.06 26.25
CA GLY A 95 -6.82 -4.39 26.30
C GLY A 95 -6.33 -4.76 27.68
N ILE A 96 -5.33 -5.64 27.78
CA ILE A 96 -4.63 -5.86 29.06
C ILE A 96 -3.78 -4.63 29.41
N TRP A 97 -3.53 -4.42 30.70
CA TRP A 97 -2.80 -3.26 31.18
C TRP A 97 -2.05 -3.57 32.47
N VAL A 98 -1.00 -2.80 32.79
CA VAL A 98 -0.22 -2.98 34.02
C VAL A 98 0.32 -1.62 34.49
N ASP A 99 0.45 -1.46 35.81
CA ASP A 99 0.96 -0.25 36.44
C ASP A 99 2.32 -0.46 37.12
N PHE A 100 3.32 0.30 36.68
CA PHE A 100 4.66 0.28 37.24
C PHE A 100 4.88 1.48 38.15
N LEU A 101 5.50 1.23 39.31
CA LEU A 101 6.01 2.24 40.26
C LEU A 101 7.55 2.13 40.38
N GLU A 102 8.16 1.19 39.67
CA GLU A 102 9.57 0.83 39.70
C GLU A 102 9.99 0.34 38.31
N ASP A 103 11.30 0.35 38.08
CA ASP A 103 11.89 -0.17 36.86
C ASP A 103 11.51 -1.65 36.65
N CYS A 104 11.15 -1.99 35.41
CA CYS A 104 10.90 -3.35 34.97
C CYS A 104 11.84 -3.67 33.80
N ALA A 105 12.83 -4.52 34.08
CA ALA A 105 13.84 -4.91 33.10
C ALA A 105 13.32 -5.87 32.02
N ASP A 106 12.17 -6.50 32.21
CA ASP A 106 11.61 -7.46 31.28
C ASP A 106 10.08 -7.50 31.37
N LEU A 107 9.42 -6.92 30.36
CA LEU A 107 7.95 -6.86 30.27
C LEU A 107 7.31 -8.22 29.96
N SER A 108 8.08 -9.22 29.52
CA SER A 108 7.56 -10.56 29.27
C SER A 108 7.04 -11.23 30.55
N ALA A 109 7.57 -10.84 31.72
CA ALA A 109 7.10 -11.28 33.04
C ALA A 109 5.62 -10.95 33.30
N TYR A 110 5.06 -9.98 32.57
CA TYR A 110 3.67 -9.53 32.67
C TYR A 110 2.86 -9.77 31.40
N HIS A 111 3.38 -10.61 30.49
CA HIS A 111 2.82 -10.86 29.15
C HIS A 111 2.67 -9.59 28.29
N PHE A 112 3.60 -8.65 28.45
CA PHE A 112 3.55 -7.32 27.84
C PHE A 112 4.74 -6.99 26.93
N ASN A 113 5.57 -7.99 26.60
CA ASN A 113 6.66 -7.81 25.66
C ASN A 113 6.10 -7.44 24.29
N ASP A 114 6.60 -6.35 23.70
CA ASP A 114 6.30 -5.92 22.33
C ASP A 114 4.79 -5.68 22.10
N LYS A 115 4.13 -5.13 23.12
CA LYS A 115 2.68 -4.91 23.14
C LYS A 115 2.25 -3.51 23.56
N THR A 116 3.18 -2.65 23.97
CA THR A 116 2.76 -1.35 24.50
C THR A 116 2.36 -0.42 23.36
N SER A 117 1.08 -0.06 23.32
CA SER A 117 0.52 0.89 22.34
C SER A 117 0.17 2.25 22.98
N PHE A 118 -0.09 2.28 24.30
CA PHE A 118 -0.45 3.50 25.03
C PHE A 118 0.13 3.51 26.44
N ILE A 119 0.46 4.71 26.95
CA ILE A 119 0.98 4.91 28.29
C ILE A 119 0.39 6.16 28.95
N ASN A 120 0.03 6.03 30.23
CA ASN A 120 -0.39 7.13 31.09
C ASN A 120 0.58 7.28 32.26
N VAL A 121 1.25 8.43 32.34
CA VAL A 121 2.28 8.73 33.33
C VAL A 121 1.79 9.83 34.26
N PHE A 122 1.84 9.60 35.58
CA PHE A 122 1.44 10.59 36.57
C PHE A 122 2.24 10.46 37.87
N SER A 123 2.28 11.52 38.68
CA SER A 123 2.93 11.45 40.00
C SER A 123 2.15 10.51 40.92
N THR A 124 2.83 9.73 41.76
CA THR A 124 2.21 8.81 42.73
C THR A 124 1.62 9.53 43.95
N GLN A 125 1.85 10.84 44.05
CA GLN A 125 1.37 11.68 45.14
C GLN A 125 0.53 12.83 44.59
N LYS A 126 -0.59 13.11 45.26
CA LYS A 126 -1.36 14.34 45.09
C LYS A 126 -1.86 14.80 46.47
N PRO A 127 -2.17 16.09 46.69
CA PRO A 127 -2.49 16.59 48.03
C PRO A 127 -3.55 15.73 48.76
N GLY A 128 -3.11 15.02 49.81
CA GLY A 128 -3.95 14.16 50.66
C GLY A 128 -4.22 12.74 50.15
N TYR A 129 -3.62 12.33 49.03
CA TYR A 129 -3.80 11.00 48.44
C TYR A 129 -2.48 10.42 47.90
N ILE A 130 -2.38 9.09 48.01
CA ILE A 130 -1.32 8.29 47.40
C ILE A 130 -1.93 7.33 46.39
N PHE A 131 -1.21 7.02 45.32
CA PHE A 131 -1.63 5.99 44.38
C PHE A 131 -1.26 4.61 44.93
N VAL A 132 -2.24 3.72 45.00
CA VAL A 132 -2.09 2.31 45.35
C VAL A 132 -2.17 1.50 44.07
N ARG A 133 -1.18 0.63 43.83
CA ARG A 133 -1.09 -0.16 42.59
C ARG A 133 -2.13 -1.26 42.45
N ASN A 134 -2.22 -1.83 41.25
CA ASN A 134 -2.92 -3.08 40.98
C ASN A 134 -2.48 -4.19 41.93
N SER A 135 -3.42 -5.02 42.38
CA SER A 135 -3.11 -6.18 43.21
C SER A 135 -4.15 -7.28 43.07
N MET A 136 -3.75 -8.51 43.38
CA MET A 136 -4.68 -9.62 43.64
C MET A 136 -4.96 -9.69 45.14
N LYS A 137 -6.23 -9.60 45.53
CA LYS A 137 -6.67 -9.80 46.92
C LYS A 137 -7.73 -10.89 46.93
N ASP A 138 -7.44 -11.99 47.63
CA ASP A 138 -8.34 -13.15 47.76
C ASP A 138 -8.83 -13.70 46.39
N GLY A 139 -7.94 -13.72 45.39
CA GLY A 139 -8.24 -14.18 44.03
C GLY A 139 -9.02 -13.17 43.17
N GLN A 140 -9.34 -11.99 43.69
CA GLN A 140 -9.98 -10.90 42.95
C GLN A 140 -8.95 -9.84 42.55
N PHE A 141 -9.03 -9.38 41.30
CA PHE A 141 -8.26 -8.24 40.84
C PHE A 141 -8.81 -6.94 41.43
N VAL A 142 -7.92 -6.15 42.04
CA VAL A 142 -8.20 -4.81 42.54
C VAL A 142 -7.38 -3.83 41.72
N ALA A 143 -8.08 -3.00 40.94
CA ALA A 143 -7.45 -1.96 40.13
C ALA A 143 -6.75 -0.91 41.01
N GLY A 144 -5.64 -0.38 40.50
CA GLY A 144 -4.93 0.71 41.11
C GLY A 144 -5.83 1.93 41.28
N HIS A 145 -5.75 2.57 42.44
CA HIS A 145 -6.66 3.65 42.83
C HIS A 145 -5.96 4.66 43.74
N TRP A 146 -6.56 5.83 43.86
CA TRP A 146 -6.10 6.87 44.78
C TRP A 146 -6.68 6.64 46.17
N GLU A 147 -5.82 6.40 47.14
CA GLU A 147 -6.18 6.17 48.54
C GLU A 147 -5.83 7.40 49.39
N ARG A 148 -6.63 7.67 50.43
CA ARG A 148 -6.35 8.79 51.35
C ARG A 148 -5.17 8.43 52.26
N GLU A 149 -4.21 9.33 52.40
CA GLU A 149 -3.00 9.13 53.22
C GLU A 149 -3.28 8.66 54.66
N ARG A 150 -4.43 9.01 55.26
CA ARG A 150 -4.76 8.72 56.66
C ARG A 150 -5.57 7.43 56.86
N ALA A 151 -6.09 6.82 55.80
CA ALA A 151 -7.03 5.71 55.92
C ALA A 151 -6.33 4.41 56.34
N ASN A 152 -5.04 4.24 56.03
CA ASN A 152 -4.28 3.07 56.44
C ASN A 152 -2.76 3.31 56.34
N PRO A 153 -2.03 3.60 57.44
CA PRO A 153 -0.58 3.82 57.39
C PRO A 153 0.22 2.59 56.95
N ALA A 154 -0.40 1.39 56.94
CA ALA A 154 0.20 0.16 56.43
C ALA A 154 0.04 -0.04 54.91
N LEU A 155 -0.72 0.82 54.21
CA LEU A 155 -0.89 0.79 52.74
C LEU A 155 0.06 1.76 52.01
N ASN A 156 1.03 2.35 52.70
CA ASN A 156 2.20 2.88 51.99
C ASN A 156 2.72 1.76 51.08
N PRO A 157 2.90 2.00 49.77
CA PRO A 157 3.21 0.96 48.81
C PRO A 157 4.46 0.24 49.30
N SER A 158 4.26 -0.92 49.93
CA SER A 158 5.37 -1.70 50.43
C SER A 158 6.15 -2.09 49.17
N PRO A 159 7.44 -1.72 49.04
CA PRO A 159 8.23 -1.91 47.82
C PRO A 159 8.37 -3.36 47.32
N GLY A 160 7.63 -4.31 47.90
CA GLY A 160 7.64 -5.74 47.56
C GLY A 160 6.33 -6.26 46.96
N THR A 161 5.34 -5.41 46.64
CA THR A 161 4.14 -5.88 45.91
C THR A 161 4.44 -5.92 44.41
N VAL A 162 4.49 -7.12 43.84
CA VAL A 162 4.76 -7.33 42.41
C VAL A 162 3.60 -6.75 41.59
N PRO A 163 3.87 -6.00 40.49
CA PRO A 163 2.85 -5.57 39.54
C PRO A 163 1.95 -6.73 39.08
N VAL A 164 0.67 -6.42 38.82
CA VAL A 164 -0.30 -7.41 38.34
C VAL A 164 -0.98 -6.87 37.08
N THR A 165 -0.99 -7.70 36.03
CA THR A 165 -1.72 -7.40 34.80
C THR A 165 -3.23 -7.38 35.07
N GLY A 166 -3.86 -6.26 34.72
CA GLY A 166 -5.30 -6.08 34.81
C GLY A 166 -6.08 -6.91 33.80
N PRO A 167 -7.37 -7.16 34.07
CA PRO A 167 -8.25 -7.86 33.13
C PRO A 167 -8.40 -7.05 31.85
N TYR A 168 -8.73 -7.75 30.77
CA TYR A 168 -8.96 -7.15 29.46
C TYR A 168 -10.03 -6.06 29.53
N LEU A 169 -9.65 -4.83 29.19
CA LEU A 169 -10.56 -3.71 28.99
C LEU A 169 -11.03 -3.73 27.52
N PRO A 170 -12.34 -3.84 27.25
CA PRO A 170 -12.82 -3.74 25.88
C PRO A 170 -12.46 -2.36 25.31
N GLY A 171 -12.05 -2.34 24.04
CA GLY A 171 -11.89 -1.09 23.30
C GLY A 171 -13.18 -0.28 23.36
N ARG A 172 -13.07 1.05 23.43
CA ARG A 172 -14.27 1.87 23.31
C ARG A 172 -14.65 1.80 21.84
N GLU A 173 -15.77 1.15 21.53
CA GLU A 173 -16.29 1.12 20.17
C GLU A 173 -16.49 2.54 19.68
N VAL A 174 -15.49 3.08 18.97
CA VAL A 174 -15.76 4.08 17.95
C VAL A 174 -16.45 3.25 16.88
N VAL A 175 -17.76 3.41 16.75
CA VAL A 175 -18.52 2.79 15.66
C VAL A 175 -18.02 3.42 14.37
N ALA A 176 -16.87 2.94 13.89
CA ALA A 176 -16.38 3.19 12.56
C ALA A 176 -17.47 2.67 11.65
N THR A 177 -18.10 3.57 10.91
CA THR A 177 -19.18 3.19 10.02
C THR A 177 -18.53 2.66 8.73
N SER A 178 -17.91 1.46 8.80
CA SER A 178 -17.56 0.69 7.62
C SER A 178 -18.86 0.10 7.04
N LEU A 179 -19.66 1.00 6.46
CA LEU A 179 -20.93 0.65 5.83
C LEU A 179 -20.67 0.05 4.45
N GLN A 180 -20.33 -1.23 4.36
CA GLN A 180 -20.42 -1.90 3.07
C GLN A 180 -21.91 -2.05 2.72
N VAL A 181 -22.41 -1.19 1.83
CA VAL A 181 -23.82 -1.22 1.43
C VAL A 181 -23.96 -1.73 0.01
N ASN A 182 -24.79 -2.77 -0.12
CA ASN A 182 -25.22 -3.35 -1.38
C ASN A 182 -26.62 -2.80 -1.71
N GLY A 183 -26.72 -1.76 -2.52
CA GLY A 183 -28.01 -1.22 -2.98
C GLY A 183 -27.95 0.21 -3.52
N PRO A 184 -29.02 0.69 -4.19
CA PRO A 184 -29.05 2.02 -4.83
C PRO A 184 -29.02 3.19 -3.84
N VAL A 185 -29.42 3.00 -2.59
CA VAL A 185 -29.39 4.05 -1.56
C VAL A 185 -28.78 3.52 -0.27
N THR A 186 -27.77 4.22 0.21
CA THR A 186 -27.08 3.98 1.49
C THR A 186 -27.43 5.11 2.44
N THR A 187 -28.13 4.82 3.54
CA THR A 187 -28.48 5.83 4.55
C THR A 187 -27.68 5.61 5.82
N ILE A 188 -26.90 6.62 6.22
CA ILE A 188 -26.20 6.69 7.50
C ILE A 188 -27.14 7.35 8.52
N ALA A 189 -27.49 6.62 9.58
CA ALA A 189 -28.28 7.15 10.68
C ALA A 189 -27.42 7.97 11.67
N THR A 190 -26.23 7.46 11.99
CA THR A 190 -25.27 8.08 12.91
C THR A 190 -23.90 8.02 12.26
N LEU A 191 -23.22 9.16 12.17
CA LEU A 191 -21.87 9.23 11.63
C LEU A 191 -20.86 9.16 12.77
N GLY A 192 -19.99 8.15 12.73
CA GLY A 192 -18.88 8.02 13.67
C GLY A 192 -17.69 8.92 13.32
N THR A 193 -16.74 9.02 14.24
CA THR A 193 -15.43 9.63 13.96
C THR A 193 -14.58 8.65 13.15
N LEU A 194 -13.81 9.16 12.18
CA LEU A 194 -12.82 8.34 11.48
C LEU A 194 -11.80 7.76 12.46
N THR A 195 -11.46 6.49 12.27
CA THR A 195 -10.32 5.89 12.95
C THR A 195 -9.01 6.49 12.41
N ASN A 196 -7.91 6.30 13.12
CA ASN A 196 -6.62 6.80 12.62
C ASN A 196 -6.16 6.00 11.39
N GLU A 197 -6.51 4.72 11.36
CA GLU A 197 -6.25 3.80 10.26
C GLU A 197 -7.01 4.25 8.99
N ASP A 198 -8.31 4.56 9.11
CA ASP A 198 -9.12 5.10 8.00
C ASP A 198 -8.58 6.44 7.50
N LYS A 199 -8.16 7.30 8.44
CA LYS A 199 -7.56 8.60 8.12
C LYS A 199 -6.24 8.43 7.36
N MET A 200 -5.35 7.55 7.82
CA MET A 200 -4.09 7.27 7.13
C MET A 200 -4.32 6.67 5.74
N LEU A 201 -5.33 5.80 5.59
CA LEU A 201 -5.71 5.26 4.30
C LEU A 201 -6.22 6.36 3.36
N TRP A 202 -7.06 7.27 3.87
CA TRP A 202 -7.52 8.44 3.12
C TRP A 202 -6.36 9.36 2.71
N GLU A 203 -5.43 9.65 3.61
CA GLU A 203 -4.25 10.47 3.34
C GLU A 203 -3.33 9.82 2.30
N LYS A 204 -3.13 8.50 2.35
CA LYS A 204 -2.41 7.74 1.32
C LYS A 204 -3.06 7.93 -0.04
N ALA A 205 -4.40 7.83 -0.13
CA ALA A 205 -5.11 8.04 -1.38
C ALA A 205 -4.85 9.44 -1.95
N THR A 206 -5.04 10.49 -1.13
CA THR A 206 -4.98 11.88 -1.61
C THR A 206 -3.58 12.42 -1.82
N ASN A 207 -2.62 11.99 -1.01
CA ASN A 207 -1.26 12.53 -1.04
C ASN A 207 -0.36 11.71 -1.96
N ASP A 208 -0.56 10.39 -2.02
CA ASP A 208 0.40 9.48 -2.65
C ASP A 208 -0.15 8.83 -3.93
N GLN A 209 -1.48 8.70 -4.08
CA GLN A 209 -2.08 7.91 -5.17
C GLN A 209 -3.15 8.66 -5.98
N SER A 210 -2.95 9.96 -6.19
CA SER A 210 -3.82 10.78 -7.06
C SER A 210 -5.31 10.77 -6.67
N GLY A 211 -5.63 10.57 -5.39
CA GLY A 211 -6.98 10.53 -4.86
C GLY A 211 -7.72 9.19 -5.02
N ILE A 212 -7.03 8.13 -5.43
CA ILE A 212 -7.61 6.79 -5.61
C ILE A 212 -6.65 5.74 -5.05
N ILE A 213 -7.15 4.74 -4.35
CA ILE A 213 -6.39 3.51 -4.07
C ILE A 213 -6.88 2.40 -4.99
N GLY A 214 -5.94 1.69 -5.61
CA GLY A 214 -6.21 0.56 -6.50
C GLY A 214 -6.54 -0.73 -5.73
N ASN A 215 -6.19 -1.87 -6.31
CA ASN A 215 -6.39 -3.18 -5.69
C ASN A 215 -5.75 -3.37 -4.31
N ASP A 216 -4.69 -2.63 -3.97
CA ASP A 216 -4.08 -2.68 -2.64
C ASP A 216 -4.96 -2.09 -1.53
N TYR A 217 -6.11 -1.50 -1.87
CA TYR A 217 -7.13 -1.05 -0.92
C TYR A 217 -7.68 -2.17 -0.02
N ARG A 218 -7.74 -3.41 -0.53
CA ARG A 218 -8.15 -4.60 0.25
C ARG A 218 -6.97 -5.35 0.87
N GLY A 219 -5.82 -4.72 0.92
CA GLY A 219 -4.55 -5.39 1.12
C GLY A 219 -3.96 -5.86 -0.21
N ILE A 220 -2.69 -6.22 -0.17
CA ILE A 220 -1.97 -6.69 -1.34
C ILE A 220 -2.42 -8.12 -1.64
N GLU A 221 -2.67 -8.44 -2.91
CA GLU A 221 -2.99 -9.80 -3.30
C GLU A 221 -1.76 -10.72 -3.16
N GLU A 222 -1.98 -11.88 -2.54
CA GLU A 222 -0.99 -12.94 -2.49
C GLU A 222 -0.85 -13.57 -3.88
N LEU A 223 0.38 -13.55 -4.39
CA LEU A 223 0.78 -14.38 -5.50
C LEU A 223 1.59 -15.55 -4.96
N GLY A 224 1.54 -16.68 -5.66
CA GLY A 224 2.46 -17.77 -5.36
C GLY A 224 3.91 -17.35 -5.44
N SER A 225 4.78 -18.00 -4.65
CA SER A 225 6.23 -17.76 -4.66
C SER A 225 6.95 -18.23 -5.92
N ALA A 226 6.26 -18.95 -6.82
CA ALA A 226 6.85 -19.37 -8.09
C ALA A 226 6.99 -18.20 -9.04
N CYS A 227 8.21 -18.03 -9.55
CA CYS A 227 8.49 -17.26 -10.75
C CYS A 227 8.09 -18.08 -12.00
N PHE A 228 8.57 -17.67 -13.16
CA PHE A 228 8.68 -18.47 -14.39
C PHE A 228 7.51 -18.28 -15.36
N GLU A 229 7.82 -17.83 -16.58
CA GLU A 229 7.25 -18.42 -17.77
C GLU A 229 8.33 -19.37 -18.31
N ARG A 230 7.99 -20.65 -18.46
CA ARG A 230 8.83 -21.56 -19.23
C ARG A 230 8.84 -21.09 -20.67
N ALA A 231 10.01 -21.09 -21.30
CA ALA A 231 10.15 -21.01 -22.76
C ALA A 231 9.40 -22.14 -23.52
N SER A 232 8.67 -23.02 -22.81
CA SER A 232 7.82 -24.16 -23.21
C SER A 232 6.92 -24.00 -24.44
N ASN A 233 6.74 -22.80 -24.99
CA ASN A 233 6.11 -22.64 -26.31
C ASN A 233 7.12 -22.75 -27.47
N ASN A 234 8.41 -22.91 -27.17
CA ASN A 234 9.49 -23.09 -28.12
C ASN A 234 10.24 -24.41 -27.86
N LEU A 235 10.09 -25.35 -28.79
CA LEU A 235 10.74 -26.68 -28.75
C LEU A 235 12.27 -26.64 -28.70
N LEU A 236 12.89 -25.48 -28.99
CA LEU A 236 14.35 -25.31 -29.06
C LEU A 236 14.96 -24.74 -27.78
N ILE A 237 14.16 -24.32 -26.81
CA ILE A 237 14.65 -23.71 -25.57
C ILE A 237 14.40 -24.68 -24.41
N PRO A 238 15.43 -25.03 -23.64
CA PRO A 238 15.27 -25.84 -22.44
C PRO A 238 14.22 -25.26 -21.48
N ASP A 239 13.38 -26.14 -20.92
CA ASP A 239 12.28 -25.83 -19.99
C ASP A 239 12.73 -25.18 -18.66
N ASN A 240 14.04 -25.00 -18.47
CA ASN A 240 14.67 -24.54 -17.24
C ASN A 240 15.29 -23.13 -17.34
N ILE A 241 14.97 -22.35 -18.38
CA ILE A 241 15.38 -20.94 -18.48
C ILE A 241 14.24 -20.03 -18.04
N ASN A 242 14.58 -19.08 -17.14
CA ASN A 242 13.64 -18.14 -16.53
C ASN A 242 13.99 -16.71 -16.93
N PHE A 243 12.97 -15.91 -17.25
CA PHE A 243 13.15 -14.50 -17.69
C PHE A 243 12.70 -13.48 -16.64
N TRP A 244 11.67 -13.81 -15.85
CA TRP A 244 11.03 -12.91 -14.91
C TRP A 244 11.16 -13.39 -13.46
N TYR A 245 11.59 -12.49 -12.57
CA TYR A 245 11.88 -12.80 -11.18
C TYR A 245 11.09 -11.91 -10.24
N LEU A 246 10.17 -12.50 -9.47
CA LEU A 246 9.40 -11.76 -8.46
C LEU A 246 10.32 -11.09 -7.43
N GLN A 247 9.98 -9.85 -7.11
CA GLN A 247 10.73 -9.00 -6.20
C GLN A 247 10.03 -8.90 -4.84
N LYS A 248 10.82 -8.83 -3.78
CA LYS A 248 10.35 -8.56 -2.43
C LYS A 248 11.31 -7.59 -1.75
N GLN A 249 10.83 -6.85 -0.76
CA GLN A 249 11.71 -6.04 0.06
C GLN A 249 12.62 -6.96 0.88
N ALA A 250 13.89 -6.56 1.08
CA ALA A 250 14.88 -7.38 1.79
C ALA A 250 14.43 -7.77 3.21
N ASN A 251 13.63 -6.92 3.87
CA ASN A 251 13.13 -7.12 5.22
C ASN A 251 11.73 -7.79 5.26
N ASP A 252 11.17 -8.19 4.12
CA ASP A 252 9.90 -8.90 4.07
C ASP A 252 10.10 -10.39 4.40
N HIS A 253 10.12 -10.69 5.69
CA HIS A 253 10.28 -12.04 6.24
C HIS A 253 8.96 -12.78 6.47
N ARG A 254 7.84 -12.28 5.92
CA ARG A 254 6.53 -12.92 6.11
C ARG A 254 6.52 -14.30 5.46
N SER A 255 5.81 -15.26 6.07
CA SER A 255 5.61 -16.60 5.52
C SER A 255 4.78 -16.61 4.24
N VAL A 256 4.02 -15.54 4.03
CA VAL A 256 3.28 -15.22 2.81
C VAL A 256 3.91 -13.96 2.23
N VAL A 257 4.59 -14.09 1.10
CA VAL A 257 5.19 -12.95 0.41
C VAL A 257 4.17 -12.44 -0.60
N PHE A 258 3.83 -11.17 -0.47
CA PHE A 258 3.00 -10.49 -1.44
C PHE A 258 3.91 -9.94 -2.53
N PHE A 259 3.62 -10.18 -3.80
CA PHE A 259 4.48 -9.74 -4.90
C PHE A 259 3.87 -8.63 -5.74
N LYS A 260 2.55 -8.43 -5.69
CA LYS A 260 1.93 -7.27 -6.35
C LYS A 260 2.28 -5.99 -5.60
N ARG A 261 2.54 -4.91 -6.32
CA ARG A 261 2.89 -3.61 -5.75
C ARG A 261 2.14 -2.51 -6.47
N THR A 262 1.83 -1.47 -5.71
CA THR A 262 1.44 -0.18 -6.27
C THR A 262 2.70 0.64 -6.49
N LEU A 263 2.85 1.19 -7.69
CA LEU A 263 3.80 2.22 -8.05
C LEU A 263 3.03 3.52 -8.24
N ALA A 264 3.46 4.62 -7.62
CA ALA A 264 3.00 5.95 -7.97
C ALA A 264 4.19 6.86 -8.26
N GLY A 265 4.04 7.72 -9.26
CA GLY A 265 5.13 8.59 -9.68
C GLY A 265 4.75 9.49 -10.84
N THR A 266 5.78 10.07 -11.47
CA THR A 266 5.64 10.93 -12.65
C THR A 266 6.00 10.14 -13.89
N VAL A 267 5.11 10.12 -14.89
CA VAL A 267 5.38 9.44 -16.17
C VAL A 267 6.51 10.17 -16.89
N ARG A 268 7.65 9.50 -17.07
CA ARG A 268 8.80 10.02 -17.83
C ARG A 268 8.51 9.95 -19.32
N GLU A 269 8.10 8.78 -19.78
CA GLU A 269 7.77 8.51 -21.17
C GLU A 269 6.81 7.32 -21.27
N THR A 270 6.21 7.18 -22.45
CA THR A 270 5.43 6.01 -22.81
C THR A 270 5.82 5.62 -24.21
N HIS A 271 6.11 4.35 -24.43
CA HIS A 271 6.40 3.82 -25.75
C HIS A 271 5.76 2.46 -25.92
N GLN A 272 5.77 1.97 -27.15
CA GLN A 272 5.30 0.62 -27.47
C GLN A 272 6.51 -0.18 -27.92
N SER A 273 6.79 -1.27 -27.22
CA SER A 273 7.79 -2.24 -27.64
C SER A 273 7.37 -2.88 -28.97
N ASN A 274 8.34 -3.20 -29.81
CA ASN A 274 8.09 -3.80 -31.13
C ASN A 274 9.24 -4.76 -31.45
N ILE A 275 9.41 -5.72 -30.56
CA ILE A 275 10.42 -6.76 -30.68
C ILE A 275 9.79 -7.91 -31.46
N SER A 276 10.33 -8.17 -32.65
CA SER A 276 9.97 -9.35 -33.45
C SER A 276 10.99 -10.46 -33.24
N GLY A 277 10.56 -11.72 -33.16
CA GLY A 277 11.47 -12.86 -33.13
C GLY A 277 10.95 -14.01 -32.27
N THR A 278 11.86 -14.67 -31.56
CA THR A 278 11.53 -15.77 -30.65
C THR A 278 10.78 -15.32 -29.42
N TYR A 279 11.09 -14.11 -28.93
CA TYR A 279 10.40 -13.44 -27.82
C TYR A 279 9.76 -12.20 -28.41
N GLN A 280 8.57 -12.38 -28.96
CA GLN A 280 7.78 -11.26 -29.46
C GLN A 280 7.27 -10.47 -28.28
N ASP A 281 7.56 -9.18 -28.29
CA ASP A 281 7.10 -8.24 -27.29
C ASP A 281 6.53 -7.02 -28.02
N TYR A 282 5.27 -6.74 -27.71
CA TYR A 282 4.46 -5.68 -28.28
C TYR A 282 3.79 -4.84 -27.19
N ASP A 283 4.37 -4.88 -26.00
CA ASP A 283 3.83 -4.29 -24.79
C ASP A 283 3.87 -2.77 -24.87
N ILE A 284 3.04 -2.14 -24.04
CA ILE A 284 3.13 -0.71 -23.77
C ILE A 284 3.97 -0.56 -22.53
N ASN A 285 5.04 0.19 -22.68
CA ASN A 285 6.02 0.44 -21.66
C ASN A 285 5.78 1.86 -21.15
N VAL A 286 5.38 1.97 -19.88
CA VAL A 286 5.17 3.25 -19.21
C VAL A 286 6.28 3.43 -18.18
N ASP A 287 7.26 4.27 -18.51
CA ASP A 287 8.34 4.61 -17.60
C ASP A 287 7.86 5.63 -16.57
N ILE A 288 7.96 5.29 -15.29
CA ILE A 288 7.48 6.13 -14.20
C ILE A 288 8.62 6.39 -13.22
N ILE A 289 8.96 7.65 -13.02
CA ILE A 289 9.88 8.07 -11.96
C ILE A 289 9.12 7.97 -10.63
N PRO A 290 9.46 7.04 -9.72
CA PRO A 290 8.68 6.82 -8.51
C PRO A 290 8.72 8.03 -7.59
N ASP A 291 7.60 8.31 -6.92
CA ASP A 291 7.59 9.24 -5.80
C ASP A 291 8.41 8.68 -4.62
N GLU A 292 8.83 9.54 -3.70
CA GLU A 292 9.76 9.18 -2.62
C GLU A 292 9.33 7.92 -1.85
N HIS A 293 8.04 7.79 -1.54
CA HIS A 293 7.47 6.63 -0.86
C HIS A 293 7.62 5.33 -1.69
N TYR A 294 7.67 5.40 -3.02
CA TYR A 294 7.72 4.23 -3.91
C TYR A 294 9.12 3.96 -4.48
N LYS A 295 10.13 4.78 -4.14
CA LYS A 295 11.52 4.59 -4.60
C LYS A 295 12.12 3.25 -4.21
N TYR A 296 11.62 2.61 -3.15
CA TYR A 296 12.07 1.28 -2.76
C TYR A 296 11.88 0.23 -3.87
N LEU A 297 10.92 0.43 -4.80
CA LEU A 297 10.74 -0.48 -5.93
C LEU A 297 11.95 -0.49 -6.89
N LEU A 298 12.77 0.55 -6.84
CA LEU A 298 14.06 0.62 -7.54
C LEU A 298 15.21 0.21 -6.63
N THR A 299 15.26 0.72 -5.39
CA THR A 299 16.43 0.54 -4.51
C THR A 299 16.51 -0.84 -3.88
N ASP A 300 15.36 -1.46 -3.61
CA ASP A 300 15.27 -2.78 -2.97
C ASP A 300 15.12 -3.88 -4.02
N ALA A 301 14.97 -3.51 -5.30
CA ALA A 301 15.01 -4.47 -6.39
C ALA A 301 16.37 -5.15 -6.37
N HIS A 302 16.36 -6.47 -6.30
CA HIS A 302 17.55 -7.27 -6.26
C HIS A 302 17.68 -8.04 -7.58
N PRO A 303 18.94 -8.21 -8.06
CA PRO A 303 19.19 -9.16 -9.12
C PRO A 303 18.82 -10.57 -8.64
N ARG A 304 18.90 -11.52 -9.57
CA ARG A 304 18.51 -12.92 -9.37
C ARG A 304 19.11 -13.53 -8.10
N GLU A 305 18.31 -14.29 -7.35
CA GLU A 305 18.83 -15.31 -6.42
C GLU A 305 19.14 -16.58 -7.26
N TYR A 306 20.39 -16.78 -7.66
CA TYR A 306 20.77 -17.96 -8.45
C TYR A 306 20.54 -19.28 -7.67
N THR A 307 19.95 -20.27 -8.34
CA THR A 307 20.38 -21.65 -8.10
C THR A 307 21.62 -21.92 -8.96
N SER A 308 22.59 -22.66 -8.43
CA SER A 308 23.89 -22.94 -9.09
C SER A 308 23.77 -23.63 -10.46
N ILE A 309 22.63 -24.25 -10.74
CA ILE A 309 22.33 -24.94 -12.01
C ILE A 309 22.05 -23.92 -13.12
N MET A 310 21.29 -22.86 -12.81
CA MET A 310 20.88 -21.87 -13.81
C MET A 310 22.04 -20.98 -14.30
N SER A 311 22.97 -20.59 -13.42
CA SER A 311 24.15 -19.82 -13.84
C SER A 311 25.03 -20.60 -14.81
N ALA A 312 25.18 -21.91 -14.60
CA ALA A 312 26.05 -22.76 -15.42
C ALA A 312 25.48 -23.02 -16.82
N GLU A 313 24.16 -23.12 -16.95
CA GLU A 313 23.49 -23.27 -18.24
C GLU A 313 23.37 -21.93 -18.98
N TYR A 314 23.06 -20.84 -18.28
CA TYR A 314 23.03 -19.51 -18.90
C TYR A 314 24.42 -19.13 -19.43
N ASN A 315 25.48 -19.30 -18.65
CA ASN A 315 26.86 -18.96 -19.08
C ASN A 315 27.52 -20.04 -19.96
N GLY A 316 27.00 -21.28 -19.95
CA GLY A 316 27.60 -22.42 -20.64
C GLY A 316 26.92 -22.82 -21.95
N THR A 317 25.69 -22.37 -22.21
CA THR A 317 24.97 -22.65 -23.47
C THR A 317 25.28 -21.61 -24.53
N ARG A 318 25.37 -22.05 -25.80
CA ARG A 318 25.57 -21.24 -27.01
C ARG A 318 24.49 -20.16 -27.29
N ILE A 319 23.65 -19.83 -26.32
CA ILE A 319 22.62 -18.78 -26.41
C ILE A 319 23.25 -17.39 -26.17
N VAL A 320 24.31 -17.33 -25.36
CA VAL A 320 25.01 -16.09 -24.97
C VAL A 320 25.63 -15.29 -26.13
N PRO A 321 26.24 -15.89 -27.17
CA PRO A 321 26.90 -15.11 -28.22
C PRO A 321 25.96 -14.15 -28.95
N PHE A 322 24.65 -14.43 -29.01
CA PHE A 322 23.69 -13.55 -29.67
C PHE A 322 23.34 -12.28 -28.87
N LEU A 323 23.51 -12.29 -27.55
CA LEU A 323 23.24 -11.14 -26.67
C LEU A 323 24.53 -10.39 -26.31
N GLU A 324 25.66 -11.09 -26.14
CA GLU A 324 26.97 -10.46 -25.92
C GLU A 324 27.50 -9.76 -27.19
N ASP A 325 27.23 -10.26 -28.40
CA ASP A 325 27.65 -9.60 -29.66
C ASP A 325 26.88 -8.29 -29.94
N ALA A 326 25.79 -8.00 -29.21
CA ALA A 326 25.06 -6.74 -29.32
C ALA A 326 25.66 -5.61 -28.47
N GLY A 327 26.70 -5.87 -27.66
CA GLY A 327 27.36 -4.86 -26.82
C GLY A 327 26.50 -4.36 -25.66
N GLN A 328 25.45 -5.08 -25.26
CA GLN A 328 24.69 -4.77 -24.06
C GLN A 328 25.55 -5.06 -22.81
N HIS A 329 25.66 -4.07 -21.93
CA HIS A 329 26.37 -4.19 -20.66
C HIS A 329 25.79 -5.34 -19.82
N ASP A 330 26.62 -5.98 -18.99
CA ASP A 330 26.14 -6.90 -17.96
C ASP A 330 25.23 -6.12 -17.02
N CYS A 331 23.94 -6.23 -17.25
CA CYS A 331 22.93 -5.48 -16.52
C CYS A 331 22.79 -5.92 -15.04
N ASP A 332 23.58 -6.89 -14.58
CA ASP A 332 23.76 -7.21 -13.17
C ASP A 332 24.89 -6.37 -12.53
N ASP A 333 25.60 -5.53 -13.28
CA ASP A 333 26.66 -4.69 -12.74
C ASP A 333 26.09 -3.54 -11.89
N PRO A 334 26.73 -3.19 -10.76
CA PRO A 334 26.23 -2.15 -9.86
C PRO A 334 26.01 -0.78 -10.50
N ASN A 335 26.71 -0.44 -11.60
CA ASN A 335 26.52 0.86 -12.26
C ASN A 335 25.24 0.87 -13.10
N SER A 336 24.92 -0.23 -13.79
CA SER A 336 23.66 -0.38 -14.50
C SER A 336 22.48 -0.31 -13.52
N GLN A 337 22.55 -1.00 -12.38
CA GLN A 337 21.52 -0.94 -11.34
C GLN A 337 21.34 0.45 -10.72
N ALA A 338 22.45 1.15 -10.45
CA ALA A 338 22.40 2.51 -9.90
C ALA A 338 21.86 3.56 -10.91
N SER A 339 21.73 3.20 -12.19
CA SER A 339 21.30 4.11 -13.26
C SER A 339 19.78 4.12 -13.49
N PHE A 340 19.02 3.22 -12.86
CA PHE A 340 17.57 3.20 -13.02
C PHE A 340 16.92 4.40 -12.32
N GLU A 341 16.49 5.38 -13.11
CA GLU A 341 15.77 6.57 -12.62
C GLU A 341 14.24 6.41 -12.67
N ALA A 342 13.75 5.41 -13.41
CA ALA A 342 12.33 5.11 -13.59
C ALA A 342 12.09 3.61 -13.46
N LEU A 343 10.91 3.24 -12.97
CA LEU A 343 10.38 1.89 -13.00
C LEU A 343 9.42 1.77 -14.17
N GLU A 344 9.57 0.72 -14.96
CA GLU A 344 8.68 0.46 -16.08
C GLU A 344 7.41 -0.25 -15.61
N ALA A 345 6.28 0.09 -16.21
CA ALA A 345 5.05 -0.68 -16.15
C ALA A 345 4.75 -1.21 -17.55
N GLU A 346 4.81 -2.52 -17.72
CA GLU A 346 4.58 -3.20 -18.99
C GLU A 346 3.17 -3.80 -19.06
N ILE A 347 2.55 -3.66 -20.22
CA ILE A 347 1.22 -4.20 -20.47
C ILE A 347 0.95 -4.54 -21.92
N ALA A 348 0.48 -5.76 -22.19
CA ALA A 348 -0.11 -6.12 -23.48
C ALA A 348 -1.63 -5.89 -23.45
N PRO A 349 -2.20 -4.82 -24.05
CA PRO A 349 -3.65 -4.63 -24.06
C PRO A 349 -4.37 -5.52 -25.09
N GLU A 350 -3.66 -6.05 -26.08
CA GLU A 350 -4.17 -6.88 -27.17
C GLU A 350 -3.15 -7.96 -27.58
N TYR A 351 -3.62 -9.17 -27.89
CA TYR A 351 -2.76 -10.25 -28.37
C TYR A 351 -2.34 -10.00 -29.84
N TRP A 352 -1.04 -9.91 -30.08
CA TRP A 352 -0.45 -9.69 -31.41
C TRP A 352 0.24 -10.97 -31.94
N PRO A 353 0.32 -11.22 -33.27
CA PRO A 353 -0.21 -10.43 -34.39
C PRO A 353 -1.56 -10.96 -34.95
N GLN A 354 -2.56 -10.09 -35.09
CA GLN A 354 -3.78 -10.38 -35.87
C GLN A 354 -3.67 -9.78 -37.29
N GLY A 355 -2.91 -10.40 -38.20
CA GLY A 355 -2.90 -10.01 -39.62
C GLY A 355 -2.26 -8.65 -39.94
N ASP A 356 -2.43 -8.19 -41.20
CA ASP A 356 -1.69 -7.08 -41.86
C ASP A 356 -1.33 -5.92 -40.92
N HIS A 357 -0.04 -5.81 -40.65
CA HIS A 357 0.64 -5.06 -39.60
C HIS A 357 0.56 -3.53 -39.80
N LYS A 358 -0.65 -2.96 -39.89
CA LYS A 358 -0.84 -1.53 -39.71
C LYS A 358 -0.95 -1.25 -38.23
N TYR A 359 0.22 -1.05 -37.62
CA TYR A 359 0.47 -0.50 -36.28
C TYR A 359 -0.68 0.40 -35.80
N GLY A 360 -1.63 -0.20 -35.09
CA GLY A 360 -2.70 0.50 -34.41
C GLY A 360 -2.22 0.77 -33.00
N ARG A 361 -1.82 2.01 -32.74
CA ARG A 361 -1.57 2.50 -31.39
C ARG A 361 -2.79 2.15 -30.54
N SER A 362 -2.63 1.31 -29.53
CA SER A 362 -3.77 0.95 -28.69
C SER A 362 -4.33 2.23 -28.04
N LYS A 363 -5.61 2.23 -27.71
CA LYS A 363 -6.22 3.37 -27.00
C LYS A 363 -5.49 3.69 -25.70
N LEU A 364 -5.01 2.66 -25.00
CA LEU A 364 -4.23 2.81 -23.77
C LEU A 364 -2.92 3.56 -24.03
N THR A 365 -2.22 3.22 -25.11
CA THR A 365 -0.97 3.89 -25.50
C THR A 365 -1.21 5.40 -25.63
N ASP A 366 -2.27 5.80 -26.33
CA ASP A 366 -2.63 7.22 -26.48
C ASP A 366 -2.98 7.88 -25.13
N LEU A 367 -3.71 7.20 -24.25
CA LEU A 367 -4.04 7.72 -22.92
C LEU A 367 -2.78 7.93 -22.07
N CYS A 368 -1.88 6.94 -22.04
CA CYS A 368 -0.63 7.00 -21.27
C CYS A 368 0.32 8.08 -21.82
N LEU A 369 0.42 8.21 -23.14
CA LEU A 369 1.21 9.27 -23.77
C LEU A 369 0.75 10.67 -23.42
N ILE A 370 -0.57 10.92 -23.42
CA ILE A 370 -1.14 12.20 -22.98
C ILE A 370 -0.79 12.49 -21.51
N GLN A 371 -0.54 11.46 -20.72
CA GLN A 371 -0.15 11.56 -19.32
C GLN A 371 1.36 11.75 -19.10
N THR A 372 2.18 11.82 -20.15
CA THR A 372 3.62 12.10 -20.03
C THR A 372 3.88 13.41 -19.27
N GLY A 373 4.76 13.37 -18.27
CA GLY A 373 5.02 14.47 -17.33
C GLY A 373 3.98 14.63 -16.22
N GLY A 374 2.86 13.90 -16.30
CA GLY A 374 1.81 13.86 -15.28
C GLY A 374 2.03 12.77 -14.25
N LYS A 375 1.17 12.75 -13.22
CA LYS A 375 1.14 11.70 -12.19
C LYS A 375 0.39 10.47 -12.67
N MET A 376 0.89 9.29 -12.37
CA MET A 376 0.22 8.03 -12.64
C MET A 376 0.50 7.04 -11.51
N CYS A 377 -0.49 6.18 -11.26
CA CYS A 377 -0.37 5.03 -10.40
C CYS A 377 -0.62 3.76 -11.20
N VAL A 378 0.12 2.70 -10.86
CA VAL A 378 0.05 1.39 -11.50
C VAL A 378 0.02 0.30 -10.41
N TYR A 379 -0.71 -0.79 -10.66
CA TYR A 379 -0.71 -1.97 -9.80
C TYR A 379 -0.50 -3.24 -10.63
N GLY A 380 0.36 -4.13 -10.15
CA GLY A 380 0.65 -5.43 -10.77
C GLY A 380 1.80 -6.15 -10.05
N PRO A 381 2.25 -7.33 -10.51
CA PRO A 381 3.40 -8.03 -9.97
C PRO A 381 4.67 -7.19 -10.11
N TRP A 382 5.42 -7.01 -9.03
CA TRP A 382 6.74 -6.41 -9.05
C TRP A 382 7.77 -7.48 -9.35
N ILE A 383 8.43 -7.34 -10.49
CA ILE A 383 9.38 -8.31 -10.99
C ILE A 383 10.67 -7.63 -11.43
N TYR A 384 11.68 -8.42 -11.73
CA TYR A 384 12.88 -8.03 -12.47
C TYR A 384 12.86 -8.78 -13.79
N ASP A 385 12.76 -8.05 -14.89
CA ASP A 385 12.83 -8.62 -16.22
C ASP A 385 14.27 -8.71 -16.67
N LYS A 386 14.75 -9.91 -17.02
CA LYS A 386 16.03 -10.07 -17.73
C LYS A 386 15.85 -10.62 -19.14
N GLY A 387 14.61 -10.85 -19.59
CA GLY A 387 14.32 -11.26 -20.95
C GLY A 387 14.54 -10.13 -21.96
N HIS A 388 14.22 -8.89 -21.59
CA HIS A 388 14.24 -7.77 -22.53
C HIS A 388 15.14 -6.63 -22.05
N CYS A 389 14.86 -6.06 -20.87
CA CYS A 389 15.39 -4.74 -20.52
C CYS A 389 16.30 -4.74 -19.27
N CYS A 390 16.38 -5.86 -18.54
CA CYS A 390 17.24 -6.02 -17.38
C CYS A 390 17.01 -5.03 -16.22
N HIS A 391 15.77 -4.70 -15.90
CA HIS A 391 15.47 -3.80 -14.79
C HIS A 391 14.24 -4.27 -14.02
N PRO A 392 14.02 -3.73 -12.80
CA PRO A 392 12.75 -3.95 -12.13
C PRO A 392 11.60 -3.29 -12.90
N GLU A 393 10.42 -3.91 -12.83
CA GLU A 393 9.21 -3.46 -13.51
C GLU A 393 7.94 -3.94 -12.77
N ILE A 394 6.80 -3.36 -13.14
CA ILE A 394 5.49 -3.91 -12.84
C ILE A 394 4.96 -4.61 -14.08
N HIS A 395 4.96 -5.95 -14.09
CA HIS A 395 4.52 -6.76 -15.23
C HIS A 395 3.84 -8.08 -14.80
N PRO A 396 2.62 -8.36 -15.29
CA PRO A 396 1.81 -7.42 -16.06
C PRO A 396 1.26 -6.31 -15.16
N ALA A 397 1.27 -5.08 -15.66
CA ALA A 397 0.42 -4.04 -15.07
C ALA A 397 -1.05 -4.44 -15.28
N GLU A 398 -1.80 -4.55 -14.18
CA GLU A 398 -3.20 -4.97 -14.19
C GLU A 398 -4.15 -3.78 -14.04
N GLN A 399 -3.67 -2.71 -13.40
CA GLN A 399 -4.43 -1.48 -13.21
C GLN A 399 -3.55 -0.25 -13.40
N LEU A 400 -4.14 0.77 -14.02
CA LEU A 400 -3.53 2.10 -14.16
C LEU A 400 -4.56 3.15 -13.82
N TRP A 401 -4.19 4.15 -13.01
CA TRP A 401 -5.08 5.26 -12.67
C TRP A 401 -4.35 6.56 -12.42
N TRP A 402 -5.08 7.66 -12.61
CA TRP A 402 -4.63 9.01 -12.30
C TRP A 402 -5.82 9.95 -12.20
N SER A 403 -5.61 11.17 -11.70
CA SER A 403 -6.64 12.19 -11.68
C SER A 403 -6.17 13.50 -12.27
N ASN A 404 -7.08 14.18 -12.96
CA ASN A 404 -6.87 15.47 -13.59
C ASN A 404 -7.94 16.44 -13.09
N LYS A 405 -7.54 17.67 -12.75
CA LYS A 405 -8.52 18.73 -12.43
C LYS A 405 -9.27 19.12 -13.70
N THR A 406 -10.59 19.26 -13.62
CA THR A 406 -11.44 19.62 -14.78
C THR A 406 -12.47 20.67 -14.38
N GLY A 407 -12.30 21.92 -14.80
CA GLY A 407 -13.24 22.99 -14.45
C GLY A 407 -13.45 23.12 -12.94
N ASN A 408 -14.66 22.84 -12.47
CA ASN A 408 -15.04 22.83 -11.04
C ASN A 408 -14.93 21.45 -10.37
N GLY A 409 -14.40 20.44 -11.07
CA GLY A 409 -14.40 19.04 -10.66
C GLY A 409 -13.05 18.34 -10.82
N ILE A 410 -13.08 17.02 -10.64
CA ILE A 410 -11.92 16.13 -10.82
C ILE A 410 -12.35 14.99 -11.74
N ARG A 411 -11.55 14.69 -12.75
CA ARG A 411 -11.69 13.50 -13.59
C ARG A 411 -10.68 12.46 -13.15
N TYR A 412 -11.17 11.33 -12.69
CA TYR A 412 -10.40 10.12 -12.39
C TYR A 412 -10.38 9.25 -13.65
N ASN A 413 -9.21 8.83 -14.11
CA ASN A 413 -9.07 7.84 -15.18
C ASN A 413 -8.75 6.50 -14.53
N CYS A 414 -9.54 5.48 -14.84
CA CYS A 414 -9.49 4.18 -14.20
C CYS A 414 -9.41 3.10 -15.28
N ASN A 415 -8.32 2.32 -15.27
CA ASN A 415 -8.06 1.31 -16.29
C ASN A 415 -7.77 -0.03 -15.60
N VAL A 416 -8.45 -1.10 -16.04
CA VAL A 416 -8.23 -2.48 -15.59
C VAL A 416 -8.05 -3.34 -16.81
N ILE A 417 -6.98 -4.11 -16.87
CA ILE A 417 -6.54 -4.76 -18.10
C ILE A 417 -5.99 -6.15 -17.76
N CYS A 418 -6.41 -7.14 -18.52
CA CYS A 418 -5.73 -8.43 -18.58
C CYS A 418 -4.57 -8.30 -19.55
N ASP A 419 -3.43 -8.84 -19.15
CA ASP A 419 -2.32 -9.02 -20.05
C ASP A 419 -2.70 -9.96 -21.20
N ALA A 420 -2.73 -9.40 -22.40
CA ALA A 420 -3.15 -10.08 -23.60
C ALA A 420 -2.00 -10.82 -24.28
N SER A 421 -0.76 -10.76 -23.78
CA SER A 421 0.37 -11.54 -24.32
C SER A 421 0.13 -13.05 -24.24
N ARG A 422 -0.83 -13.46 -23.39
CA ARG A 422 -1.15 -14.85 -23.02
C ARG A 422 -0.03 -15.54 -22.25
N ARG A 423 0.97 -14.78 -21.82
CA ARG A 423 1.93 -15.17 -20.79
C ARG A 423 1.22 -15.11 -19.43
N PHE A 424 1.72 -15.88 -18.47
CA PHE A 424 1.24 -15.84 -17.08
C PHE A 424 -0.23 -16.20 -16.83
N LEU A 425 -0.93 -16.79 -17.82
CA LEU A 425 -2.34 -17.14 -17.70
C LEU A 425 -2.56 -18.49 -17.01
N TRP A 426 -1.64 -19.43 -17.17
CA TRP A 426 -1.82 -20.84 -16.82
C TRP A 426 -0.87 -21.28 -15.72
N ARG A 427 -1.29 -22.22 -14.88
CA ARG A 427 -0.41 -22.71 -13.81
C ARG A 427 0.80 -23.44 -14.37
N ASN A 428 0.67 -24.15 -15.49
CA ASN A 428 1.82 -24.79 -16.11
C ASN A 428 2.80 -23.80 -16.79
N GLN A 429 2.50 -22.50 -16.82
CA GLN A 429 3.48 -21.48 -17.18
C GLN A 429 4.37 -21.13 -15.97
N MET A 430 3.86 -21.26 -14.73
CA MET A 430 4.52 -20.91 -13.46
C MET A 430 4.96 -22.19 -12.70
N ASP A 431 6.25 -22.44 -12.50
CA ASP A 431 6.77 -23.68 -11.88
C ASP A 431 6.77 -23.63 -10.34
N ASP A 432 6.01 -24.46 -9.62
CA ASP A 432 6.60 -25.50 -8.74
C ASP A 432 5.60 -26.62 -8.35
N GLY A 433 4.51 -26.79 -9.10
CA GLY A 433 3.48 -27.78 -8.78
C GLY A 433 2.70 -27.51 -7.47
N THR A 434 2.90 -26.35 -6.83
CA THR A 434 2.05 -25.91 -5.73
C THR A 434 0.82 -25.16 -6.26
N LYS A 435 -0.20 -24.99 -5.41
CA LYS A 435 -1.52 -24.44 -5.76
C LYS A 435 -1.46 -22.93 -5.97
N LEU A 436 -0.77 -22.48 -7.01
CA LEU A 436 -0.55 -21.05 -7.24
C LEU A 436 -1.59 -20.45 -8.20
N LYS A 437 -1.93 -19.19 -7.94
CA LYS A 437 -2.69 -18.34 -8.87
C LYS A 437 -1.70 -17.78 -9.92
N PRO A 438 -1.89 -18.04 -11.22
CA PRO A 438 -1.07 -17.40 -12.27
C PRO A 438 -1.21 -15.88 -12.23
N TRP A 439 -0.14 -15.15 -12.56
CA TRP A 439 -0.09 -13.69 -12.34
C TRP A 439 -1.18 -12.95 -13.11
N GLY A 440 -1.38 -13.30 -14.38
CA GLY A 440 -2.34 -12.66 -15.28
C GLY A 440 -3.64 -13.43 -15.45
N GLU A 441 -3.99 -14.37 -14.56
CA GLU A 441 -5.18 -15.23 -14.73
C GLU A 441 -6.48 -14.41 -14.79
N PRO A 442 -7.23 -14.40 -15.93
CA PRO A 442 -8.54 -13.78 -15.98
C PRO A 442 -9.59 -14.61 -15.20
N PRO A 443 -10.62 -13.96 -14.62
CA PRO A 443 -10.86 -12.52 -14.67
C PRO A 443 -9.91 -11.73 -13.75
N ILE A 444 -9.42 -10.59 -14.25
CA ILE A 444 -8.66 -9.63 -13.45
C ILE A 444 -9.63 -8.67 -12.79
N LYS A 445 -9.53 -8.55 -11.47
CA LYS A 445 -10.37 -7.68 -10.66
C LYS A 445 -9.82 -6.26 -10.64
N GLY A 446 -10.71 -5.31 -10.87
CA GLY A 446 -10.59 -3.87 -10.73
C GLY A 446 -11.10 -3.39 -9.38
N ILE A 447 -10.34 -2.64 -8.58
CA ILE A 447 -10.86 -1.90 -7.42
C ILE A 447 -10.32 -0.48 -7.51
N PHE A 448 -11.21 0.50 -7.43
CA PHE A 448 -10.87 1.92 -7.36
C PHE A 448 -11.60 2.54 -6.17
N ALA A 449 -10.88 2.75 -5.07
CA ALA A 449 -11.37 3.46 -3.89
C ALA A 449 -11.07 4.95 -4.01
N ILE A 450 -12.05 5.71 -4.50
CA ILE A 450 -11.94 7.15 -4.72
C ILE A 450 -12.18 7.88 -3.39
N ALA A 451 -11.19 8.66 -2.95
CA ALA A 451 -11.24 9.40 -1.69
C ALA A 451 -12.33 10.50 -1.73
N LEU A 452 -13.19 10.50 -0.72
CA LEU A 452 -14.27 11.46 -0.50
C LEU A 452 -13.85 12.44 0.60
N ASP A 453 -14.17 13.74 0.44
CA ASP A 453 -13.91 14.74 1.48
C ASP A 453 -14.94 15.86 1.43
N ILE A 454 -16.01 15.72 2.20
CA ILE A 454 -17.17 16.59 2.16
C ILE A 454 -17.08 17.54 3.36
N PRO A 455 -16.91 18.86 3.15
CA PRO A 455 -16.88 19.81 4.24
C PRO A 455 -18.15 19.71 5.10
N PRO A 456 -18.07 19.90 6.44
CA PRO A 456 -19.27 20.01 7.24
C PRO A 456 -20.07 21.19 6.69
N GLY A 457 -21.36 20.97 6.41
CA GLY A 457 -22.22 22.06 5.97
C GLY A 457 -22.11 23.22 6.95
N ARG A 458 -21.83 24.43 6.45
CA ARG A 458 -21.90 25.61 7.31
C ARG A 458 -23.34 25.73 7.84
N PRO A 459 -23.58 26.04 9.12
CA PRO A 459 -24.93 26.24 9.64
C PRO A 459 -25.77 27.24 8.81
N GLU A 460 -25.11 28.20 8.15
CA GLU A 460 -25.73 29.25 7.32
C GLU A 460 -26.02 28.81 5.87
N VAL A 461 -25.38 27.75 5.39
CA VAL A 461 -25.63 27.13 4.08
C VAL A 461 -26.09 25.72 4.39
N ALA A 462 -27.41 25.56 4.58
CA ALA A 462 -28.01 24.25 4.84
C ALA A 462 -27.32 23.19 3.96
N LEU A 463 -26.98 22.02 4.53
CA LEU A 463 -26.40 20.84 3.83
C LEU A 463 -27.15 20.40 2.55
N ASN A 464 -28.17 21.15 2.14
CA ASN A 464 -28.95 20.98 0.95
C ASN A 464 -28.20 21.44 -0.32
N ASP A 465 -27.14 22.26 -0.26
CA ASP A 465 -26.71 22.99 -1.46
C ASP A 465 -25.62 22.35 -2.31
N ILE A 466 -24.87 21.32 -1.89
CA ILE A 466 -23.85 20.68 -2.74
C ILE A 466 -23.82 19.15 -2.54
N THR A 467 -24.33 18.42 -3.51
CA THR A 467 -24.11 16.98 -3.64
C THR A 467 -22.91 16.75 -4.56
N ARG A 468 -21.98 15.85 -4.21
CA ARG A 468 -20.94 15.44 -5.16
C ARG A 468 -21.48 14.35 -6.06
N GLN A 469 -21.55 14.61 -7.36
CA GLN A 469 -21.92 13.63 -8.36
C GLN A 469 -20.65 13.05 -8.98
N TYR A 470 -20.56 11.72 -9.00
CA TYR A 470 -19.52 10.95 -9.67
C TYR A 470 -20.19 10.22 -10.83
N GLU A 471 -19.78 10.56 -12.04
CA GLU A 471 -20.41 10.04 -13.25
C GLU A 471 -19.39 9.34 -14.13
N VAL A 472 -19.72 8.12 -14.54
CA VAL A 472 -18.85 7.30 -15.39
C VAL A 472 -18.99 7.73 -16.84
N ALA A 473 -17.87 7.75 -17.57
CA ALA A 473 -17.87 7.74 -19.02
C ALA A 473 -16.95 6.63 -19.54
N ASN A 474 -17.52 5.73 -20.33
CA ASN A 474 -16.80 4.61 -20.94
C ASN A 474 -15.88 5.13 -22.05
N ILE A 475 -14.63 4.70 -22.04
CA ILE A 475 -13.66 4.98 -23.11
C ILE A 475 -13.53 3.77 -24.01
N GLU A 476 -13.30 2.60 -23.43
CA GLU A 476 -13.18 1.33 -24.14
C GLU A 476 -13.54 0.17 -23.21
N ASP A 477 -14.26 -0.82 -23.75
CA ASP A 477 -14.59 -2.06 -23.06
C ASP A 477 -14.32 -3.28 -23.97
N TYR A 478 -13.79 -4.35 -23.38
CA TYR A 478 -13.65 -5.65 -24.03
C TYR A 478 -13.64 -6.75 -22.96
N ASN A 479 -14.54 -7.72 -23.08
CA ASN A 479 -14.72 -8.79 -22.08
C ASN A 479 -14.87 -8.29 -20.63
N VAL A 480 -15.56 -7.17 -20.45
CA VAL A 480 -15.93 -6.65 -19.13
C VAL A 480 -17.03 -7.54 -18.53
N MET A 481 -16.91 -7.84 -17.24
CA MET A 481 -17.89 -8.64 -16.50
C MET A 481 -19.18 -7.84 -16.30
N ASP A 482 -20.33 -8.47 -16.60
CA ASP A 482 -21.65 -7.93 -16.30
C ASP A 482 -22.10 -8.44 -14.92
N TYR A 483 -22.40 -7.52 -13.99
CA TYR A 483 -22.85 -7.85 -12.64
C TYR A 483 -24.37 -7.93 -12.50
N GLY A 484 -25.14 -7.60 -13.55
CA GLY A 484 -26.60 -7.66 -13.61
C GLY A 484 -27.32 -6.69 -12.67
N ASN A 485 -28.23 -5.87 -13.21
CA ASN A 485 -29.02 -4.88 -12.44
C ASN A 485 -28.16 -3.89 -11.63
N THR A 486 -26.95 -3.59 -12.11
CA THR A 486 -26.04 -2.61 -11.48
C THR A 486 -25.97 -1.29 -12.23
N ASP A 487 -26.59 -1.16 -13.41
CA ASP A 487 -26.82 0.11 -14.09
C ASP A 487 -27.96 0.89 -13.43
N GLN A 488 -27.69 1.36 -12.22
CA GLN A 488 -28.59 2.19 -11.43
C GLN A 488 -27.81 3.29 -10.72
N THR A 489 -28.50 4.34 -10.30
CA THR A 489 -27.87 5.40 -9.51
C THR A 489 -27.67 4.94 -8.07
N TYR A 490 -26.45 5.10 -7.56
CA TYR A 490 -26.08 4.82 -6.17
C TYR A 490 -25.99 6.14 -5.39
N SER A 491 -26.54 6.21 -4.19
CA SER A 491 -26.52 7.43 -3.37
C SER A 491 -26.07 7.14 -1.94
N LEU A 492 -25.26 8.05 -1.39
CA LEU A 492 -24.93 8.09 0.04
C LEU A 492 -25.71 9.22 0.70
N GLU A 493 -26.49 8.89 1.71
CA GLU A 493 -27.34 9.83 2.43
C GLU A 493 -26.99 9.87 3.92
N TYR A 494 -27.00 11.07 4.49
CA TYR A 494 -26.81 11.29 5.92
C TYR A 494 -27.82 12.34 6.40
N ALA A 495 -28.53 12.04 7.49
CA ALA A 495 -29.56 12.92 8.05
C ALA A 495 -30.61 13.36 7.02
N GLY A 496 -31.04 12.45 6.14
CA GLY A 496 -32.02 12.70 5.08
C GLY A 496 -31.50 13.55 3.91
N LYS A 497 -30.18 13.73 3.79
CA LYS A 497 -29.54 14.54 2.75
C LYS A 497 -28.59 13.71 1.92
N LYS A 498 -28.65 13.88 0.61
CA LYS A 498 -27.76 13.21 -0.33
C LYS A 498 -26.39 13.88 -0.37
N LEU A 499 -25.39 13.17 0.14
CA LEU A 499 -24.00 13.59 0.17
C LEU A 499 -23.31 13.32 -1.17
N ILE A 500 -23.46 12.08 -1.65
CA ILE A 500 -22.83 11.57 -2.88
C ILE A 500 -23.89 10.95 -3.80
N THR A 501 -23.72 11.12 -5.10
CA THR A 501 -24.42 10.36 -6.14
C THR A 501 -23.38 9.72 -7.05
N PHE A 502 -23.53 8.44 -7.40
CA PHE A 502 -22.72 7.75 -8.40
C PHE A 502 -23.61 7.22 -9.53
N ILE A 503 -23.21 7.47 -10.79
CA ILE A 503 -23.96 7.12 -12.00
C ILE A 503 -23.06 6.27 -12.93
N PRO A 504 -23.28 4.95 -13.03
CA PRO A 504 -22.41 4.01 -13.75
C PRO A 504 -22.59 3.96 -15.28
N HIS A 505 -23.80 4.16 -15.80
CA HIS A 505 -24.17 4.05 -17.22
C HIS A 505 -23.94 2.66 -17.88
N ASN A 506 -23.72 1.60 -17.09
CA ASN A 506 -23.76 0.20 -17.50
C ASN A 506 -23.74 -0.75 -16.27
N ASN A 507 -23.80 -2.06 -16.52
CA ASN A 507 -23.76 -3.09 -15.47
C ASN A 507 -22.33 -3.55 -15.09
N ALA A 508 -21.29 -2.78 -15.39
CA ALA A 508 -19.90 -3.21 -15.20
C ALA A 508 -19.39 -3.07 -13.76
N PHE A 509 -20.20 -2.54 -12.84
CA PHE A 509 -19.71 -2.10 -11.54
C PHE A 509 -20.44 -2.74 -10.36
N GLN A 510 -19.69 -3.09 -9.33
CA GLN A 510 -20.18 -3.17 -7.95
C GLN A 510 -19.72 -1.91 -7.22
N VAL A 511 -20.60 -1.34 -6.40
CA VAL A 511 -20.38 -0.03 -5.78
C VAL A 511 -20.66 -0.10 -4.29
N SER A 512 -19.77 0.44 -3.48
CA SER A 512 -19.94 0.60 -2.03
C SER A 512 -19.39 1.95 -1.55
N PHE A 513 -19.81 2.36 -0.34
CA PHE A 513 -19.33 3.57 0.34
C PHE A 513 -18.66 3.18 1.65
N GLU A 514 -17.36 3.36 1.79
CA GLU A 514 -16.61 2.71 2.86
C GLU A 514 -15.75 3.67 3.67
N HIS A 515 -15.41 3.25 4.89
CA HIS A 515 -14.69 4.05 5.88
C HIS A 515 -15.26 5.46 6.00
N ILE A 516 -16.59 5.57 6.06
CA ILE A 516 -17.28 6.86 6.10
C ILE A 516 -17.33 7.36 7.55
N GLY A 517 -16.77 8.54 7.81
CA GLY A 517 -16.76 9.14 9.15
C GLY A 517 -16.41 10.62 9.16
N THR A 518 -16.56 11.27 10.31
CA THR A 518 -16.08 12.65 10.51
C THR A 518 -14.61 12.67 10.88
N ASP A 519 -13.80 13.45 10.17
CA ASP A 519 -12.46 13.82 10.61
C ASP A 519 -12.56 14.75 11.83
N PRO A 520 -12.06 14.37 13.02
CA PRO A 520 -12.18 15.19 14.21
C PRO A 520 -11.42 16.53 14.12
N ALA A 521 -10.40 16.63 13.26
CA ALA A 521 -9.61 17.84 13.11
C ALA A 521 -10.31 18.92 12.28
N THR A 522 -11.02 18.50 11.23
CA THR A 522 -11.65 19.42 10.26
C THR A 522 -13.17 19.47 10.35
N GLY A 523 -13.78 18.44 10.94
CA GLY A 523 -15.23 18.20 10.90
C GLY A 523 -15.73 17.70 9.54
N ASN A 524 -14.85 17.49 8.55
CA ASN A 524 -15.24 16.98 7.24
C ASN A 524 -15.72 15.53 7.33
N ILE A 525 -16.70 15.17 6.51
CA ILE A 525 -17.08 13.77 6.28
C ILE A 525 -16.13 13.21 5.22
N ARG A 526 -15.31 12.23 5.57
CA ARG A 526 -14.42 11.55 4.63
C ARG A 526 -14.73 10.06 4.55
N GLY A 527 -14.13 9.41 3.57
CA GLY A 527 -14.15 7.98 3.33
C GLY A 527 -13.95 7.70 1.85
N PHE A 528 -14.57 6.66 1.31
CA PHE A 528 -14.33 6.21 -0.06
C PHE A 528 -15.62 5.88 -0.80
N LEU A 529 -15.68 6.28 -2.07
CA LEU A 529 -16.53 5.65 -3.07
C LEU A 529 -15.70 4.51 -3.68
N VAL A 530 -16.10 3.28 -3.45
CA VAL A 530 -15.37 2.09 -3.92
C VAL A 530 -16.11 1.50 -5.10
N ILE A 531 -15.40 1.42 -6.22
CA ILE A 531 -15.90 0.86 -7.47
C ILE A 531 -15.11 -0.41 -7.75
N GLU A 532 -15.82 -1.53 -7.86
CA GLU A 532 -15.24 -2.80 -8.29
C GLU A 532 -15.74 -3.17 -9.68
N THR A 533 -14.84 -3.65 -10.55
CA THR A 533 -15.13 -4.17 -11.89
C THR A 533 -14.28 -5.41 -12.13
N SER A 534 -14.53 -6.18 -13.19
CA SER A 534 -13.62 -7.25 -13.60
C SER A 534 -13.57 -7.36 -15.12
N VAL A 535 -12.43 -7.81 -15.65
CA VAL A 535 -12.20 -7.96 -17.09
C VAL A 535 -11.59 -9.33 -17.41
N GLY A 536 -11.83 -9.82 -18.62
CA GLY A 536 -11.37 -11.12 -19.08
C GLY A 536 -12.27 -12.26 -18.63
N LYS A 537 -12.10 -13.44 -19.23
CA LYS A 537 -12.95 -14.61 -18.99
C LYS A 537 -12.14 -15.90 -18.91
N THR A 538 -12.56 -16.80 -18.03
CA THR A 538 -12.16 -18.20 -18.08
C THR A 538 -13.39 -19.05 -18.43
N ILE A 539 -13.35 -19.69 -19.59
CA ILE A 539 -14.47 -20.45 -20.16
C ILE A 539 -14.10 -21.92 -20.18
N GLN A 540 -14.91 -22.77 -19.55
CA GLN A 540 -14.80 -24.22 -19.71
C GLN A 540 -15.34 -24.62 -21.10
N THR A 541 -14.45 -25.01 -22.01
CA THR A 541 -14.78 -25.34 -23.41
C THR A 541 -15.23 -26.78 -23.60
N ALA A 542 -14.98 -27.65 -22.61
CA ALA A 542 -15.43 -29.03 -22.61
C ALA A 542 -15.61 -29.56 -21.19
N THR A 543 -16.46 -30.58 -21.06
CA THR A 543 -16.58 -31.39 -19.84
C THR A 543 -15.94 -32.76 -20.03
N GLU A 544 -15.52 -33.11 -21.25
CA GLU A 544 -14.93 -34.39 -21.59
C GLU A 544 -13.91 -34.26 -22.74
N ARG A 545 -12.75 -34.92 -22.62
CA ARG A 545 -11.73 -35.06 -23.68
C ARG A 545 -11.08 -36.44 -23.64
N MET A 546 -10.71 -36.96 -24.81
CA MET A 546 -9.80 -38.11 -24.93
C MET A 546 -8.36 -37.58 -24.93
N VAL A 547 -7.55 -37.99 -23.96
CA VAL A 547 -6.13 -37.59 -23.85
C VAL A 547 -5.22 -38.79 -24.09
N PRO A 548 -4.09 -38.64 -24.79
CA PRO A 548 -3.11 -39.72 -24.92
C PRO A 548 -2.63 -40.21 -23.55
N SER A 549 -2.47 -41.51 -23.42
CA SER A 549 -1.90 -42.19 -22.25
C SER A 549 -0.92 -43.28 -22.71
N GLY A 550 -0.06 -43.76 -21.81
CA GLY A 550 0.89 -44.83 -22.14
C GLY A 550 0.28 -46.15 -22.63
N GLN A 551 -1.05 -46.30 -22.56
CA GLN A 551 -1.81 -47.47 -23.02
C GLN A 551 -2.87 -47.13 -24.10
N GLY A 552 -2.81 -45.95 -24.73
CA GLY A 552 -3.75 -45.53 -25.76
C GLY A 552 -4.34 -44.15 -25.47
N PHE A 553 -5.67 -44.06 -25.41
CA PHE A 553 -6.37 -42.83 -25.04
C PHE A 553 -7.18 -43.06 -23.76
N GLN A 554 -7.06 -42.14 -22.82
CA GLN A 554 -7.88 -42.10 -21.61
C GLN A 554 -8.95 -41.02 -21.75
N LYS A 555 -10.19 -41.35 -21.40
CA LYS A 555 -11.27 -40.37 -21.25
C LYS A 555 -11.08 -39.62 -19.93
N VAL A 556 -10.93 -38.30 -20.01
CA VAL A 556 -10.90 -37.40 -18.85
C VAL A 556 -12.21 -36.63 -18.80
N THR A 557 -12.83 -36.54 -17.63
CA THR A 557 -14.11 -35.86 -17.41
C THR A 557 -13.94 -34.82 -16.31
N ILE A 558 -14.42 -33.60 -16.58
CA ILE A 558 -14.41 -32.48 -15.64
C ILE A 558 -15.85 -31.96 -15.52
N PRO A 559 -16.42 -31.87 -14.30
CA PRO A 559 -17.77 -31.35 -14.12
C PRO A 559 -17.95 -29.94 -14.72
N PRO A 560 -19.14 -29.58 -15.21
CA PRO A 560 -19.45 -28.21 -15.60
C PRO A 560 -19.17 -27.21 -14.48
N ASN A 561 -18.67 -26.03 -14.84
CA ASN A 561 -18.32 -24.93 -13.92
C ASN A 561 -17.25 -25.30 -12.87
N THR A 562 -16.42 -26.30 -13.16
CA THR A 562 -15.27 -26.60 -12.29
C THR A 562 -14.28 -25.44 -12.37
N ASP A 563 -13.82 -24.94 -11.23
CA ASP A 563 -12.73 -23.96 -11.15
C ASP A 563 -11.43 -24.55 -11.75
N PRO A 564 -10.78 -23.87 -12.71
CA PRO A 564 -9.52 -24.32 -13.30
C PRO A 564 -8.47 -24.72 -12.27
N SER A 565 -8.41 -24.03 -11.12
CA SER A 565 -7.46 -24.30 -10.04
C SER A 565 -7.62 -25.71 -9.44
N LYS A 566 -8.79 -26.33 -9.62
CA LYS A 566 -9.12 -27.69 -9.13
C LYS A 566 -8.82 -28.78 -10.14
N VAL A 567 -8.48 -28.42 -11.38
CA VAL A 567 -8.15 -29.36 -12.46
C VAL A 567 -6.66 -29.68 -12.43
N PRO A 568 -6.20 -30.90 -12.74
CA PRO A 568 -4.76 -31.15 -12.90
C PRO A 568 -4.17 -30.22 -13.97
N GLN A 569 -3.04 -29.57 -13.67
CA GLN A 569 -2.45 -28.50 -14.52
C GLN A 569 -2.30 -28.90 -15.99
N GLN A 570 -1.89 -30.15 -16.25
CA GLN A 570 -1.72 -30.72 -17.60
C GLN A 570 -3.01 -30.79 -18.43
N TYR A 571 -4.19 -30.66 -17.82
CA TYR A 571 -5.48 -30.68 -18.49
C TYR A 571 -6.12 -29.29 -18.64
N GLU A 572 -5.62 -28.24 -17.98
CA GLU A 572 -6.26 -26.93 -18.00
C GLU A 572 -6.48 -26.41 -19.43
N LYS A 573 -5.41 -26.35 -20.23
CA LYS A 573 -5.46 -25.87 -21.63
C LYS A 573 -6.34 -26.73 -22.55
N LEU A 574 -6.68 -27.96 -22.16
CA LEU A 574 -7.54 -28.87 -22.95
C LEU A 574 -9.03 -28.65 -22.69
N PHE A 575 -9.36 -28.16 -21.49
CA PHE A 575 -10.75 -28.02 -21.01
C PHE A 575 -11.17 -26.57 -20.84
N TYR A 576 -10.23 -25.62 -20.83
CA TYR A 576 -10.50 -24.20 -20.61
C TYR A 576 -9.89 -23.34 -21.70
N GLN A 577 -10.53 -22.21 -21.94
CA GLN A 577 -10.02 -21.10 -22.71
C GLN A 577 -10.01 -19.86 -21.81
N LYS A 578 -8.85 -19.23 -21.69
CA LYS A 578 -8.69 -17.93 -21.04
C LYS A 578 -8.71 -16.85 -22.12
N GLN A 579 -9.53 -15.84 -21.92
CA GLN A 579 -9.68 -14.68 -22.80
C GLN A 579 -9.27 -13.44 -22.03
N ASP A 580 -8.47 -12.62 -22.68
CA ASP A 580 -8.11 -11.29 -22.23
C ASP A 580 -9.35 -10.38 -22.16
N GLY A 581 -9.18 -9.24 -21.51
CA GLY A 581 -10.21 -8.22 -21.36
C GLY A 581 -9.58 -6.93 -20.89
N ARG A 582 -10.30 -5.83 -21.09
CA ARG A 582 -9.88 -4.51 -20.67
C ARG A 582 -11.09 -3.62 -20.47
N TYR A 583 -10.95 -2.69 -19.54
CA TYR A 583 -11.93 -1.66 -19.32
C TYR A 583 -11.22 -0.35 -18.97
N MET A 584 -11.42 0.63 -19.84
CA MET A 584 -10.92 1.99 -19.67
C MET A 584 -12.13 2.89 -19.52
N PHE A 585 -12.22 3.58 -18.39
CA PHE A 585 -13.31 4.50 -18.12
C PHE A 585 -12.81 5.69 -17.31
N THR A 586 -13.62 6.74 -17.28
CA THR A 586 -13.40 7.87 -16.39
C THR A 586 -14.53 8.00 -15.40
N VAL A 587 -14.23 8.52 -14.22
CA VAL A 587 -15.22 8.98 -13.25
C VAL A 587 -15.03 10.48 -13.09
N THR A 588 -16.02 11.27 -13.46
CA THR A 588 -15.96 12.73 -13.28
C THR A 588 -16.74 13.12 -12.03
N MET A 589 -16.03 13.67 -11.05
CA MET A 589 -16.63 14.29 -9.87
C MET A 589 -16.97 15.74 -10.17
N THR A 590 -18.25 16.10 -10.01
CA THR A 590 -18.73 17.48 -10.11
C THR A 590 -19.50 17.88 -8.84
N PRO A 591 -19.30 19.10 -8.32
CA PRO A 591 -20.17 19.65 -7.30
C PRO A 591 -21.49 20.09 -7.95
N VAL A 592 -22.59 19.46 -7.57
CA VAL A 592 -23.94 19.79 -8.07
C VAL A 592 -24.65 20.65 -7.03
N SER A 593 -25.05 21.87 -7.43
CA SER A 593 -25.86 22.71 -6.56
C SER A 593 -27.33 22.34 -6.65
N ASN A 594 -27.96 21.97 -5.54
CA ASN A 594 -29.39 21.66 -5.51
C ASN A 594 -30.28 22.90 -5.41
N ARG A 595 -29.74 24.11 -5.65
CA ARG A 595 -30.58 25.31 -5.70
C ARG A 595 -31.59 25.11 -6.84
N PRO A 596 -32.91 25.08 -6.56
CA PRO A 596 -33.89 25.08 -7.63
C PRO A 596 -33.57 26.31 -8.47
N GLY A 597 -33.19 26.10 -9.73
CA GLY A 597 -32.84 27.19 -10.62
C GLY A 597 -33.98 28.20 -10.55
N ASN A 598 -33.68 29.44 -10.17
CA ASN A 598 -34.62 30.53 -10.38
C ASN A 598 -34.87 30.55 -11.88
N VAL A 599 -35.96 29.91 -12.31
CA VAL A 599 -36.50 30.05 -13.65
C VAL A 599 -36.85 31.54 -13.71
N ILE A 600 -35.98 32.32 -14.34
CA ILE A 600 -36.28 33.70 -14.68
C ILE A 600 -37.40 33.58 -15.71
N GLN A 601 -38.64 33.76 -15.24
CA GLN A 601 -39.80 33.90 -16.10
C GLN A 601 -39.72 35.19 -16.91
#